data_AF-A0A7C4CV29-F1
#
_entry.id   AF-A0A7C4CV29-F1
#
_cell.length_a   1.000
_cell.length_b   1.000
_cell.length_c   1.000
_cell.angle_alpha   90.00
_cell.angle_beta   90.00
_cell.angle_gamma   90.00
#
_symmetry.space_group_name_H-M   'P 1'
#
loop_
_entity.id
_entity.type
_entity.pdbx_description
1 polymer ?
#
loop_
_entity_poly.entity_id
_entity_poly.type
_entity_poly.pdbx_seq_one_letter_code
_entity_poly.pdbx_strand_id
1 'polypeptide(L)'
;MDWRVVDRRLVRRGELLLSLDFLDCYDYEHMNNGKPGRPFEITNRYVEFLAVVRYLFSMPFRQLKGFTNALNRSIPKLKPVLMD
;
A
#
# COMPACT_ATOMS: atom_id res chain seq x y z
N MET A 1 4.44 -3.20 38.53
CA MET A 1 4.92 -3.50 37.16
C MET A 1 4.25 -2.52 36.21
N ASP A 2 5.01 -1.65 35.55
CA ASP A 2 4.46 -0.72 34.55
C ASP A 2 4.38 -1.43 33.20
N TRP A 3 3.18 -1.92 32.88
CA TRP A 3 2.90 -2.65 31.66
C TRP A 3 3.19 -1.83 30.39
N ARG A 4 3.09 -0.49 30.44
CA ARG A 4 3.39 0.40 29.29
C ARG A 4 4.87 0.47 28.96
N VAL A 5 5.75 0.19 29.92
CA VAL A 5 7.20 0.16 29.71
C VAL A 5 7.64 -1.19 29.15
N VAL A 6 7.05 -2.27 29.65
CA VAL A 6 7.31 -3.64 29.15
C VAL A 6 6.84 -3.78 27.71
N ASP A 7 5.61 -3.34 27.41
CA ASP A 7 5.02 -3.41 26.07
C ASP A 7 5.88 -2.69 25.02
N ARG A 8 6.33 -1.47 25.32
CA ARG A 8 7.20 -0.71 24.40
C ARG A 8 8.57 -1.36 24.15
N ARG A 9 9.11 -2.12 25.11
CA ARG A 9 10.41 -2.83 24.95
C ARG A 9 10.28 -4.12 24.15
N LEU A 10 9.08 -4.69 24.09
CA LEU A 10 8.78 -5.92 23.34
C LEU A 10 8.41 -5.65 21.87
N VAL A 11 8.00 -4.42 21.53
CA VAL A 11 7.76 -4.01 20.15
C VAL A 11 9.09 -3.88 19.41
N ARG A 12 9.42 -4.85 18.56
CA ARG A 12 10.45 -4.70 17.53
C ARG A 12 10.00 -3.62 16.55
N ARG A 13 10.63 -2.45 16.60
CA ARG A 13 10.43 -1.36 15.64
C ARG A 13 11.43 -1.51 14.50
N GLY A 14 10.93 -1.50 13.28
CA GLY A 14 11.71 -1.27 12.07
C GLY A 14 11.23 0.02 11.42
N GLU A 15 12.13 0.76 10.81
CA GLU A 15 11.79 1.86 9.93
C GLU A 15 11.72 1.35 8.50
N LEU A 16 10.66 1.75 7.78
CA LEU A 16 10.47 1.38 6.39
C LEU A 16 10.64 2.63 5.52
N LEU A 17 11.77 2.70 4.81
CA LEU A 17 12.02 3.75 3.84
C LEU A 17 11.50 3.29 2.48
N LEU A 18 10.49 3.99 1.97
CA LEU A 18 9.86 3.70 0.68
C LEU A 18 10.06 4.89 -0.23
N SER A 19 10.70 4.67 -1.38
CA SER A 19 10.58 5.63 -2.49
C SER A 19 9.16 5.52 -3.06
N LEU A 20 8.56 6.69 -3.28
CA LEU A 20 7.23 6.84 -3.85
C LEU A 20 7.30 7.54 -5.22
N ASP A 21 8.49 7.61 -5.83
CA ASP A 21 8.73 8.35 -7.07
C ASP A 21 7.95 7.76 -8.24
N PHE A 22 7.60 6.47 -8.17
CA PHE A 22 6.72 5.82 -9.15
C PHE A 22 5.31 6.43 -9.20
N LEU A 23 4.92 7.24 -8.21
CA LEU A 23 3.65 7.99 -8.19
C LEU A 23 3.67 9.25 -9.05
N ASP A 24 4.83 9.68 -9.56
CA ASP A 24 4.90 10.83 -10.45
C ASP A 24 4.33 10.53 -11.84
N CYS A 25 4.34 9.25 -12.24
CA CYS A 25 3.67 8.74 -13.44
C CYS A 25 2.38 7.96 -13.09
N TYR A 26 1.67 8.36 -12.03
CA TYR A 26 0.44 7.67 -11.60
C TYR A 26 -0.75 7.99 -12.52
N ASP A 27 -0.72 7.42 -13.72
CA ASP A 27 -1.78 7.51 -14.71
C ASP A 27 -2.22 6.11 -15.13
N TYR A 28 -3.47 5.77 -14.78
CA TYR A 28 -4.11 4.50 -15.13
C TYR A 28 -5.05 4.62 -16.35
N GLU A 29 -5.23 5.81 -16.92
CA GLU A 29 -6.15 6.04 -18.05
C GLU A 29 -5.70 5.28 -19.30
N HIS A 30 -4.40 5.31 -19.59
CA HIS A 30 -3.81 4.55 -20.69
C HIS A 30 -4.04 3.03 -20.57
N MET A 31 -4.07 2.50 -19.34
CA MET A 31 -4.35 1.08 -19.06
C MET A 31 -5.82 0.70 -19.29
N ASN A 32 -6.71 1.70 -19.35
CA ASN A 32 -8.13 1.50 -19.58
C ASN A 32 -8.54 1.56 -21.05
N ASN A 33 -7.62 1.86 -21.97
CA ASN A 33 -7.90 1.91 -23.40
C ASN A 33 -8.40 0.56 -23.92
N GLY A 34 -9.66 0.52 -24.38
CA GLY A 34 -10.31 -0.69 -24.89
C GLY A 34 -10.65 -1.73 -23.82
N LYS A 35 -10.53 -1.40 -22.53
CA LYS A 35 -10.82 -2.34 -21.44
C LYS A 35 -12.34 -2.53 -21.27
N PRO A 36 -12.86 -3.76 -21.31
CA PRO A 36 -14.25 -4.03 -20.98
C PRO A 36 -14.52 -3.96 -19.46
N GLY A 37 -15.74 -3.56 -19.09
CA GLY A 37 -16.21 -3.52 -17.71
C GLY A 37 -15.68 -2.34 -16.88
N ARG A 38 -15.65 -2.49 -15.54
CA ARG A 38 -15.23 -1.42 -14.63
C ARG A 38 -13.78 -0.99 -14.92
N PRO A 39 -13.49 0.30 -15.15
CA PRO A 39 -12.13 0.78 -15.34
C PRO A 39 -11.23 0.50 -14.12
N PHE A 40 -9.94 0.37 -14.36
CA PHE A 40 -8.95 0.40 -13.30
C PHE A 40 -8.88 1.80 -12.67
N GLU A 41 -8.68 1.84 -11.36
CA GLU A 41 -8.46 3.06 -10.57
C GLU A 41 -7.04 3.10 -9.95
N ILE A 42 -6.18 2.17 -10.38
CA ILE A 42 -4.80 1.98 -9.92
C ILE A 42 -3.89 1.61 -11.08
N THR A 43 -2.59 1.90 -10.94
CA THR A 43 -1.58 1.58 -11.96
C THR A 43 -0.94 0.21 -11.72
N ASN A 44 -0.36 -0.40 -12.77
CA ASN A 44 0.44 -1.63 -12.64
C ASN A 44 1.61 -1.44 -11.67
N ARG A 45 2.27 -0.28 -11.70
CA ARG A 45 3.38 0.05 -10.80
C ARG A 45 2.97 0.02 -9.33
N TYR A 46 1.77 0.47 -9.02
CA TYR A 46 1.25 0.39 -7.66
C TYR A 46 0.98 -1.04 -7.22
N VAL A 47 0.46 -1.88 -8.12
CA VAL A 47 0.28 -3.32 -7.86
C VAL A 47 1.64 -4.01 -7.64
N GLU A 48 2.64 -3.72 -8.49
CA GLU A 48 4.02 -4.22 -8.33
C GLU A 48 4.61 -3.82 -6.98
N PHE A 49 4.48 -2.55 -6.60
CA PHE A 49 4.92 -2.03 -5.30
C PHE A 49 4.27 -2.81 -4.14
N LEU A 50 2.94 -2.98 -4.15
CA LEU A 50 2.24 -3.76 -3.13
C LEU A 50 2.66 -5.23 -3.11
N ALA A 51 2.93 -5.82 -4.28
CA ALA A 51 3.43 -7.19 -4.38
C ALA A 51 4.83 -7.34 -3.77
N VAL A 52 5.74 -6.39 -4.01
CA VAL A 52 7.08 -6.36 -3.40
C VAL A 52 6.98 -6.22 -1.88
N VAL A 53 6.18 -5.27 -1.37
CA VAL A 53 5.94 -5.12 0.07
C VAL A 53 5.39 -6.42 0.66
N ARG A 54 4.39 -7.01 0.01
CA ARG A 54 3.81 -8.28 0.45
C ARG A 54 4.87 -9.39 0.53
N TYR A 55 5.71 -9.51 -0.50
CA TYR A 55 6.73 -10.54 -0.59
C TYR A 55 7.83 -10.36 0.46
N LEU A 56 8.43 -9.16 0.53
CA LEU A 56 9.54 -8.87 1.44
C LEU A 56 9.16 -9.01 2.92
N PHE A 57 7.94 -8.60 3.28
CA PHE A 57 7.46 -8.68 4.67
C PHE A 57 6.62 -9.92 4.96
N SER A 58 6.48 -10.85 4.00
CA SER A 58 5.60 -12.02 4.11
C SER A 58 4.19 -11.65 4.59
N MET A 59 3.68 -10.50 4.12
CA MET A 59 2.50 -9.86 4.67
C MET A 59 1.22 -10.60 4.22
N PRO A 60 0.34 -11.03 5.14
CA PRO A 60 -0.96 -11.58 4.77
C PRO A 60 -1.82 -10.54 4.04
N PHE A 61 -2.71 -10.97 3.14
CA PHE A 61 -3.55 -10.06 2.35
C PHE A 61 -4.38 -9.09 3.21
N ARG A 62 -4.86 -9.51 4.38
CA ARG A 62 -5.60 -8.62 5.30
C ARG A 62 -4.72 -7.50 5.85
N GLN A 63 -3.47 -7.82 6.18
CA GLN A 63 -2.51 -6.82 6.64
C GLN A 63 -2.09 -5.90 5.48
N LEU A 64 -1.94 -6.47 4.27
CA LEU A 64 -1.67 -5.68 3.06
C LEU A 64 -2.82 -4.70 2.78
N LYS A 65 -4.08 -5.10 2.91
CA LYS A 65 -5.23 -4.19 2.80
C LYS A 65 -5.14 -3.04 3.82
N GLY A 66 -4.79 -3.35 5.07
CA GLY A 66 -4.56 -2.34 6.11
C GLY A 66 -3.44 -1.37 5.76
N PHE A 67 -2.32 -1.90 5.26
CA PHE A 67 -1.19 -1.11 4.77
C PHE A 67 -1.59 -0.22 3.59
N THR A 68 -2.24 -0.76 2.56
CA THR A 68 -2.78 -0.02 1.41
C THR A 68 -3.70 1.11 1.86
N ASN A 69 -4.61 0.85 2.79
CA ASN A 69 -5.52 1.87 3.32
C ASN A 69 -4.78 2.99 4.07
N ALA A 70 -3.79 2.65 4.90
CA ALA A 70 -2.97 3.64 5.59
C ALA A 70 -2.15 4.48 4.61
N LEU A 71 -1.61 3.84 3.58
CA LEU A 71 -0.84 4.49 2.52
C LEU A 71 -1.71 5.47 1.71
N ASN A 72 -2.91 5.05 1.30
CA ASN A 72 -3.85 5.91 0.57
C ASN A 72 -4.33 7.12 1.38
N ARG A 73 -4.49 6.96 2.70
CA ARG A 73 -4.80 8.10 3.58
C ARG A 73 -3.66 9.08 3.70
N SER A 74 -2.42 8.60 3.57
CA SER A 74 -1.22 9.41 3.76
C SER A 74 -0.76 10.11 2.48
N ILE A 75 -1.17 9.59 1.31
CA ILE A 75 -0.72 10.07 0.00
C ILE A 75 -1.92 10.46 -0.86
N PRO A 76 -2.21 11.77 -1.02
CA PRO A 76 -3.39 12.25 -1.74
C PRO A 76 -3.49 11.80 -3.21
N LYS A 77 -2.35 11.52 -3.87
CA LYS A 77 -2.31 11.01 -5.25
C LYS A 77 -2.92 9.61 -5.39
N LEU A 78 -2.96 8.84 -4.30
CA LEU A 78 -3.54 7.51 -4.31
C LEU A 78 -5.04 7.60 -3.99
N LYS A 79 -5.88 7.14 -4.93
CA LYS A 79 -7.31 7.02 -4.66
C LYS A 79 -7.55 5.96 -3.58
N PRO A 80 -8.52 6.16 -2.68
CA PRO A 80 -8.90 5.13 -1.73
C PRO A 80 -9.36 3.89 -2.50
N VAL A 81 -8.59 2.81 -2.40
CA VAL A 81 -8.94 1.53 -2.98
C VAL A 81 -10.19 1.00 -2.26
N LEU A 82 -11.36 1.14 -2.87
CA LEU A 82 -12.55 0.40 -2.51
C LEU A 82 -12.35 -1.06 -2.93
N MET A 83 -11.61 -1.80 -2.12
CA MET A 83 -11.62 -3.26 -2.14
C MET A 83 -12.82 -3.70 -1.32
N ASP A 84 -13.97 -3.81 -1.99
CA ASP A 84 -15.16 -4.49 -1.46
C ASP A 84 -14.83 -5.99 -1.27
#